data_AF-M7WG26-F1
#
_entry.id   AF-M7WG26-F1
#
_cell.length_a   1.000
_cell.length_b   1.000
_cell.length_c   1.000
_cell.angle_alpha   90.00
_cell.angle_beta   90.00
_cell.angle_gamma   90.00
#
_symmetry.space_group_name_H-M   'P 1'
#
loop_
_entity.id
_entity.type
_entity.pdbx_description
1 polymer ?
#
loop_
_entity_poly.entity_id
_entity_poly.type
_entity_poly.pdbx_seq_one_letter_code
_entity_poly.pdbx_strand_id
1 'polypeptide(L)'
;MVFYEPGVTDHGLPHDPFKACVVPRPIGWISTRNSDGSANLAPYSQFNNLTFDPPYVMFSANQKPSDSGRKDSTVNAEREGEFCWSLATYDLREAVNRTAEQVPYGVDVFELAGLSKVQGNLVKAPMFKELPVKG
;
A
#
# COMPACT_ATOMS: atom_id res chain seq x y z
N MET A 1 19.81 27.36 10.30
CA MET A 1 18.64 26.89 9.53
C MET A 1 19.10 26.76 8.10
N VAL A 2 18.95 25.59 7.49
CA VAL A 2 19.23 25.40 6.06
C VAL A 2 17.89 25.49 5.33
N PHE A 3 17.81 26.38 4.34
CA PHE A 3 16.66 26.47 3.46
C PHE A 3 16.80 25.40 2.37
N TYR A 4 15.73 24.64 2.13
CA TYR A 4 15.71 23.53 1.18
C TYR A 4 14.43 23.61 0.36
N GLU A 5 14.58 23.69 -0.96
CA GLU A 5 13.49 23.64 -1.92
C GLU A 5 13.47 22.25 -2.59
N PRO A 6 12.47 21.40 -2.30
CA PRO A 6 12.38 20.07 -2.88
C PRO A 6 12.41 20.10 -4.41
N GLY A 7 13.33 19.33 -5.00
CA GLY A 7 13.52 19.28 -6.46
C GLY A 7 14.18 20.50 -7.10
N VAL A 8 14.58 21.52 -6.32
CA VAL A 8 15.23 22.75 -6.85
C VAL A 8 16.64 22.93 -6.27
N THR A 9 16.81 22.83 -4.95
CA THR A 9 18.12 22.98 -4.31
C THR A 9 18.92 21.68 -4.41
N ASP A 10 20.14 21.73 -4.94
CA ASP A 10 21.09 20.60 -4.84
C ASP A 10 21.45 20.37 -3.37
N HIS A 11 21.18 19.17 -2.88
CA HIS A 11 21.33 18.77 -1.50
C HIS A 11 22.55 17.87 -1.28
N GLY A 12 23.29 17.47 -2.33
CA GLY A 12 24.52 16.67 -2.21
C GLY A 12 24.35 15.27 -1.59
N LEU A 13 23.11 14.75 -1.53
CA LEU A 13 22.79 13.43 -0.98
C LEU A 13 22.41 12.45 -2.10
N PRO A 14 22.60 11.12 -1.92
CA PRO A 14 22.27 10.12 -2.94
C PRO A 14 20.77 10.06 -3.26
N HIS A 15 19.91 10.50 -2.34
CA HIS A 15 18.47 10.57 -2.50
C HIS A 15 17.93 11.89 -1.99
N ASP A 16 16.83 12.34 -2.60
CA ASP A 16 16.15 13.56 -2.18
C ASP A 16 15.68 13.44 -0.70
N PRO A 17 16.03 14.41 0.16
CA PRO A 17 15.75 14.34 1.59
C PRO A 17 14.28 14.59 1.96
N PHE A 18 13.43 15.04 1.03
CA PHE A 18 12.02 15.35 1.28
C PHE A 18 11.28 14.19 1.98
N LYS A 19 11.50 12.96 1.51
CA LYS A 19 10.87 11.77 2.10
C LYS A 19 11.37 11.46 3.51
N ALA A 20 12.56 11.94 3.88
CA ALA A 20 13.14 11.78 5.21
C ALA A 20 12.63 12.85 6.20
N CYS A 21 12.08 13.97 5.71
CA CYS A 21 11.51 15.03 6.56
C CYS A 21 10.19 14.64 7.23
N VAL A 22 9.50 13.60 6.74
CA VAL A 22 8.20 13.14 7.27
C VAL A 22 8.31 11.67 7.66
N VAL A 23 8.86 11.40 8.85
CA VAL A 23 9.09 10.06 9.41
C VAL A 23 8.89 10.04 10.94
N PRO A 24 8.57 8.88 11.55
CA PRO A 24 8.20 7.61 10.92
C PRO A 24 6.83 7.71 10.24
N ARG A 25 6.59 6.89 9.21
CA ARG A 25 5.28 6.76 8.57
C ARG A 25 4.70 5.37 8.79
N PRO A 26 3.45 5.24 9.26
CA PRO A 26 2.79 3.95 9.26
C PRO A 26 2.66 3.45 7.82
N ILE A 27 2.76 2.13 7.64
CA ILE A 27 2.54 1.50 6.34
C ILE A 27 1.16 0.86 6.35
N GLY A 28 0.27 1.39 5.52
CA GLY A 28 -1.00 0.77 5.20
C GLY A 28 -0.79 -0.27 4.11
N TRP A 29 -1.13 -1.51 4.41
CA TRP A 29 -1.07 -2.62 3.47
C TRP A 29 -2.45 -2.80 2.84
N ILE A 30 -2.58 -2.44 1.57
CA ILE A 30 -3.87 -2.30 0.90
C ILE A 30 -4.11 -3.52 0.03
N SER A 31 -5.17 -4.25 0.36
CA SER A 31 -5.68 -5.40 -0.38
C SER A 31 -6.87 -4.99 -1.23
N THR A 32 -6.85 -5.41 -2.50
CA THR A 32 -7.95 -5.21 -3.44
C THR A 32 -8.13 -6.43 -4.34
N ARG A 33 -9.26 -6.47 -5.06
CA ARG A 33 -9.56 -7.52 -6.03
C ARG A 33 -9.37 -6.99 -7.45
N ASN A 34 -8.65 -7.72 -8.28
CA ASN A 34 -8.52 -7.43 -9.72
C ASN A 34 -9.80 -7.80 -10.47
N SER A 35 -9.97 -7.29 -11.70
CA SER A 35 -11.16 -7.56 -12.52
C SER A 35 -11.28 -9.02 -12.96
N ASP A 36 -10.15 -9.71 -13.11
CA ASP A 36 -10.07 -11.14 -13.40
C ASP A 36 -10.32 -12.02 -12.15
N GLY A 37 -10.48 -11.40 -10.98
CA GLY A 37 -10.72 -12.06 -9.70
C GLY A 37 -9.46 -12.43 -8.90
N SER A 38 -8.27 -12.22 -9.44
CA SER A 38 -7.01 -12.38 -8.69
C SER A 38 -6.88 -11.36 -7.56
N ALA A 39 -6.10 -11.68 -6.53
CA ALA A 39 -5.89 -10.81 -5.39
C ALA A 39 -4.67 -9.89 -5.59
N ASN A 40 -4.85 -8.60 -5.34
CA ASN A 40 -3.78 -7.61 -5.34
C ASN A 40 -3.52 -7.15 -3.91
N LEU A 41 -2.26 -6.95 -3.56
CA LEU A 41 -1.82 -6.53 -2.23
C LEU A 41 -0.55 -5.68 -2.37
N ALA A 42 -0.55 -4.46 -1.83
CA ALA A 42 0.61 -3.58 -1.92
C ALA A 42 0.76 -2.65 -0.70
N PRO A 43 1.98 -2.37 -0.24
CA PRO A 43 2.23 -1.50 0.91
C PRO A 43 2.35 -0.02 0.51
N TYR A 44 1.74 0.85 1.31
CA TYR A 44 1.74 2.30 1.12
C TYR A 44 2.16 3.01 2.40
N SER A 45 3.32 3.70 2.35
CA SER A 45 3.76 4.56 3.46
C SER A 45 3.11 5.95 3.45
N GLN A 46 2.36 6.30 2.40
CA GLN A 46 1.51 7.49 2.35
C GLN A 46 0.10 7.11 2.84
N PHE A 47 0.02 6.58 4.06
CA PHE A 47 -1.19 6.09 4.70
C PHE A 47 -1.40 6.81 6.04
N ASN A 48 -2.66 7.10 6.39
CA ASN A 48 -3.00 7.61 7.72
C ASN A 48 -4.47 7.35 8.09
N ASN A 49 -4.77 7.34 9.38
CA ASN A 49 -6.14 7.53 9.86
C ASN A 49 -6.52 9.02 9.73
N LEU A 50 -7.81 9.29 9.51
CA LEU A 50 -8.32 10.65 9.30
C LEU A 50 -9.25 11.12 10.43
N THR A 51 -10.23 10.29 10.77
CA THR A 51 -11.18 10.52 11.86
C THR A 51 -11.59 9.19 12.45
N PHE A 52 -12.19 9.24 13.64
CA PHE A 52 -12.58 8.09 14.44
C PHE A 52 -14.11 7.93 14.55
N ASP A 53 -14.88 8.97 14.23
CA ASP A 53 -16.35 8.96 14.28
C ASP A 53 -16.96 9.78 13.13
N PRO A 54 -17.39 9.14 12.02
CA PRO A 54 -17.14 7.73 11.70
C PRO A 54 -15.65 7.47 11.38
N PRO A 55 -15.17 6.22 11.49
CA PRO A 55 -13.77 5.91 11.23
C PRO A 55 -13.43 6.03 9.74
N TYR A 56 -12.44 6.87 9.41
CA TYR A 56 -11.90 6.99 8.06
C TYR A 56 -10.39 6.77 8.03
N VAL A 57 -9.92 6.12 6.96
CA VAL A 57 -8.50 6.01 6.62
C VAL A 57 -8.28 6.53 5.20
N MET A 58 -7.05 6.94 4.92
CA MET A 58 -6.60 7.25 3.56
C MET A 58 -5.31 6.53 3.23
N PHE A 59 -5.15 6.21 1.95
CA PHE A 59 -3.85 5.92 1.37
C PHE A 59 -3.69 6.74 0.08
N SER A 60 -2.46 7.14 -0.23
CA SER A 60 -2.10 7.77 -1.49
C SER A 60 -1.15 6.87 -2.26
N ALA A 61 -1.41 6.75 -3.56
CA ALA A 61 -0.61 5.95 -4.47
C ALA A 61 -0.01 6.83 -5.55
N ASN A 62 1.30 6.71 -5.75
CA ASN A 62 1.97 7.32 -6.90
C ASN A 62 1.63 6.55 -8.18
N GLN A 63 2.00 7.11 -9.33
CA GLN A 63 1.91 6.43 -10.62
C GLN A 63 2.85 5.21 -10.68
N LYS A 64 2.55 4.27 -11.58
CA LYS A 64 3.41 3.16 -11.95
C LYS A 64 4.69 3.71 -12.60
N PRO A 65 5.89 3.32 -12.14
CA PRO A 65 7.15 3.74 -12.77
C PRO A 65 7.31 3.26 -14.22
N SER A 66 6.58 2.21 -14.63
CA SER A 66 6.68 1.60 -15.95
C SER A 66 6.05 2.43 -17.07
N ASP A 67 4.90 3.04 -16.82
CA ASP A 67 4.04 3.63 -17.86
C ASP A 67 3.31 4.91 -17.40
N SER A 68 3.67 5.45 -16.22
CA SER A 68 2.96 6.57 -15.56
C SER A 68 1.46 6.30 -15.34
N GLY A 69 1.02 5.05 -15.46
CA GLY A 69 -0.34 4.62 -15.19
C GLY A 69 -0.66 4.64 -13.70
N ARG A 70 -1.94 4.45 -13.36
CA ARG A 70 -2.38 4.38 -11.97
C ARG A 70 -2.06 3.00 -11.39
N LYS A 71 -1.71 2.93 -10.10
CA LYS A 71 -1.47 1.65 -9.41
C LYS A 71 -2.73 0.82 -9.33
N ASP A 72 -2.57 -0.50 -9.38
CA ASP A 72 -3.70 -1.44 -9.42
C ASP A 72 -4.60 -1.33 -8.19
N SER A 73 -4.03 -1.11 -6.99
CA SER A 73 -4.82 -0.85 -5.79
C SER A 73 -5.76 0.35 -5.92
N THR A 74 -5.32 1.42 -6.58
CA THR A 74 -6.17 2.61 -6.81
C THR A 74 -7.28 2.31 -7.81
N VAL A 75 -6.92 1.71 -8.95
CA VAL A 75 -7.89 1.35 -10.01
C VAL A 75 -8.93 0.38 -9.48
N ASN A 76 -8.51 -0.63 -8.73
CA ASN A 76 -9.40 -1.64 -8.15
C ASN A 76 -10.30 -1.06 -7.06
N ALA A 77 -9.75 -0.25 -6.14
CA ALA A 77 -10.53 0.35 -5.05
C ALA A 77 -11.63 1.27 -5.58
N GLU A 78 -11.36 2.04 -6.64
CA GLU A 78 -12.38 2.88 -7.27
C GLU A 78 -13.41 2.08 -8.06
N ARG A 79 -12.96 1.03 -8.78
CA ARG A 79 -13.87 0.18 -9.57
C ARG A 79 -14.84 -0.59 -8.68
N GLU A 80 -14.36 -1.20 -7.61
CA GLU A 80 -15.19 -2.02 -6.72
C GLU A 80 -15.88 -1.20 -5.62
N GLY A 81 -15.40 0.03 -5.37
CA GLY A 81 -15.88 0.85 -4.25
C GLY A 81 -15.43 0.35 -2.88
N GLU A 82 -14.47 -0.58 -2.83
CA GLU A 82 -14.03 -1.23 -1.60
C GLU A 82 -12.54 -1.63 -1.66
N PHE A 83 -11.93 -1.69 -0.48
CA PHE A 83 -10.61 -2.27 -0.25
C PHE A 83 -10.51 -2.70 1.21
N CYS A 84 -9.56 -3.59 1.52
CA CYS A 84 -9.19 -3.89 2.90
C CYS A 84 -7.83 -3.24 3.20
N TRP A 85 -7.66 -2.69 4.39
CA TRP A 85 -6.39 -2.18 4.86
C TRP A 85 -5.89 -3.00 6.04
N SER A 86 -4.58 -3.08 6.19
CA SER A 86 -3.96 -3.71 7.34
C SER A 86 -2.69 -2.97 7.73
N LEU A 87 -2.37 -2.92 9.02
CA LEU A 87 -1.11 -2.35 9.46
C LEU A 87 0.03 -3.33 9.17
N ALA A 88 1.06 -2.87 8.47
CA ALA A 88 2.27 -3.66 8.30
C ALA A 88 3.02 -3.78 9.64
N THR A 89 3.31 -4.99 10.07
CA THR A 89 4.08 -5.28 11.29
C THR A 89 5.48 -5.77 10.97
N TYR A 90 6.40 -5.65 11.93
CA TYR A 90 7.79 -6.04 11.76
C TYR A 90 7.97 -7.53 11.46
N ASP A 91 7.12 -8.38 12.05
CA ASP A 91 7.15 -9.83 11.84
C ASP A 91 6.85 -10.21 10.38
N LEU A 92 6.10 -9.36 9.67
CA LEU A 92 5.71 -9.57 8.27
C LEU A 92 6.52 -8.72 7.28
N ARG A 93 7.61 -8.08 7.73
CA ARG A 93 8.40 -7.14 6.91
C ARG A 93 8.89 -7.75 5.58
N GLU A 94 9.22 -9.04 5.55
CA GLU A 94 9.69 -9.71 4.33
C GLU A 94 8.53 -9.83 3.32
N ALA A 95 7.34 -10.24 3.78
CA ALA A 95 6.15 -10.29 2.94
C ALA A 95 5.77 -8.87 2.46
N VAL A 96 5.83 -7.87 3.33
CA VAL A 96 5.62 -6.46 2.97
C VAL A 96 6.59 -6.05 1.85
N ASN A 97 7.89 -6.37 1.98
CA ASN A 97 8.88 -6.08 0.94
C ASN A 97 8.53 -6.76 -0.39
N ARG A 98 8.23 -8.06 -0.37
CA ARG A 98 7.85 -8.83 -1.58
C ARG A 98 6.62 -8.25 -2.27
N THR A 99 5.62 -7.80 -1.51
CA THR A 99 4.42 -7.15 -2.08
C THR A 99 4.64 -5.72 -2.59
N ALA A 100 5.82 -5.12 -2.35
CA ALA A 100 6.18 -3.83 -2.93
C ALA A 100 6.74 -3.96 -4.36
N GLU A 101 7.09 -5.18 -4.79
CA GLU A 101 7.61 -5.45 -6.13
C GLU A 101 6.58 -5.12 -7.21
N GLN A 102 7.07 -4.72 -8.38
CA GLN A 102 6.22 -4.53 -9.55
C GLN A 102 6.05 -5.86 -10.27
N VAL A 103 4.83 -6.40 -10.21
CA VAL A 103 4.45 -7.61 -10.92
C VAL A 103 3.42 -7.30 -12.01
N PRO A 104 3.32 -8.14 -13.06
CA PRO A 104 2.26 -8.01 -14.06
C PRO A 104 0.86 -8.04 -13.43
N TYR A 105 -0.09 -7.37 -14.07
CA TYR A 105 -1.49 -7.44 -13.68
C TYR A 105 -2.00 -8.88 -13.73
N GLY A 106 -2.85 -9.25 -12.76
CA GLY A 106 -3.41 -10.61 -12.66
C GLY A 106 -2.57 -11.60 -11.84
N VAL A 107 -1.33 -11.25 -11.49
CA VAL A 107 -0.53 -12.05 -10.54
C VAL A 107 -1.16 -11.95 -9.15
N ASP A 108 -1.40 -13.10 -8.52
CA ASP A 108 -1.89 -13.14 -7.15
C ASP A 108 -0.76 -12.82 -6.17
N VAL A 109 -0.79 -11.61 -5.62
CA VAL A 109 0.31 -11.07 -4.81
C VAL A 109 0.37 -11.74 -3.43
N PHE A 110 -0.72 -12.33 -2.95
CA PHE A 110 -0.70 -13.09 -1.69
C PHE A 110 0.07 -14.39 -1.85
N GLU A 111 -0.17 -15.12 -2.96
CA GLU A 111 0.58 -16.32 -3.29
C GLU A 111 2.05 -16.00 -3.50
N LEU A 112 2.35 -14.90 -4.21
CA LEU A 112 3.71 -14.40 -4.33
C LEU A 112 4.33 -14.19 -2.96
N ALA A 113 3.67 -13.49 -2.04
CA ALA A 113 4.22 -13.16 -0.72
C ALA A 113 4.22 -14.34 0.29
N GLY A 114 3.57 -15.47 -0.03
CA GLY A 114 3.43 -16.61 0.87
C GLY A 114 2.42 -16.36 2.00
N LEU A 115 1.40 -15.55 1.74
CA LEU A 115 0.37 -15.19 2.71
C LEU A 115 -0.90 -16.01 2.52
N SER A 116 -1.49 -16.46 3.62
CA SER A 116 -2.69 -17.30 3.58
C SER A 116 -3.95 -16.44 3.43
N LYS A 117 -4.48 -16.33 2.21
CA LYS A 117 -5.74 -15.59 1.93
C LYS A 117 -6.90 -16.05 2.83
N VAL A 118 -7.66 -15.07 3.31
CA VAL A 118 -8.92 -15.25 4.06
C VAL A 118 -9.97 -14.34 3.43
N GLN A 119 -11.21 -14.84 3.32
CA GLN A 119 -12.32 -14.04 2.82
C GLN A 119 -12.59 -12.83 3.72
N GLY A 120 -12.76 -11.65 3.11
CA GLY A 120 -13.22 -10.45 3.80
C GLY A 120 -14.65 -10.62 4.32
N ASN A 121 -14.93 -10.12 5.54
CA ASN A 121 -16.25 -10.24 6.15
C ASN A 121 -17.27 -9.23 5.59
N LEU A 122 -16.81 -8.01 5.29
CA LEU A 122 -17.65 -6.89 4.85
C LEU A 122 -17.41 -6.49 3.38
N VAL A 123 -16.24 -6.84 2.85
CA VAL A 123 -15.79 -6.51 1.49
C VAL A 123 -15.25 -7.77 0.80
N LYS A 124 -15.24 -7.79 -0.53
CA LYS A 124 -14.75 -8.95 -1.30
C LYS A 124 -13.22 -9.00 -1.35
N ALA A 125 -12.54 -7.88 -1.10
CA ALA A 125 -11.09 -7.84 -1.00
C ALA A 125 -10.60 -8.82 0.09
N PRO A 126 -9.63 -9.70 -0.21
CA PRO A 126 -9.17 -10.70 0.75
C PRO A 126 -8.35 -10.09 1.89
N MET A 127 -8.45 -10.70 3.07
CA MET A 127 -7.50 -10.54 4.17
C MET A 127 -6.48 -11.68 4.16
N PHE A 128 -5.62 -11.76 5.17
CA PHE A 128 -4.73 -12.90 5.34
C PHE A 128 -4.60 -13.34 6.81
N LYS A 129 -4.29 -14.61 7.03
CA LYS A 129 -4.34 -15.23 8.37
C LYS A 129 -3.33 -14.64 9.33
N GLU A 130 -2.19 -14.22 8.80
CA GLU A 130 -1.01 -13.75 9.52
C GLU A 130 -1.19 -12.35 10.12
N LEU A 131 -2.31 -11.68 9.82
CA LEU A 131 -2.64 -10.39 10.42
C LEU A 131 -2.85 -10.49 11.94
N PRO A 132 -2.22 -9.60 12.72
CA PRO A 132 -2.46 -9.52 14.16
C PRO A 132 -3.84 -8.94 14.50
N VAL A 133 -4.40 -8.11 13.61
CA VAL A 133 -5.73 -7.51 13.74
C VAL A 133 -6.49 -7.75 12.44
N LYS A 134 -7.72 -8.26 12.56
CA LYS A 134 -8.63 -8.49 11.44
C LYS A 134 -9.82 -7.55 11.59
N GLY A 135 -10.00 -6.63 10.66
CA GLY A 135 -11.04 -5.60 10.67
C GLY A 135 -11.59 -5.37 9.29
#